data_AF-A0A944IRK1-F1
#
_entry.id   AF-A0A944IRK1-F1
#
_cell.length_a   1.000
_cell.length_b   1.000
_cell.length_c   1.000
_cell.angle_alpha   90.00
_cell.angle_beta   90.00
_cell.angle_gamma   90.00
#
_symmetry.space_group_name_H-M   'P 1'
#
loop_
_entity.id
_entity.type
_entity.pdbx_description
1 polymer ?
#
loop_
_entity_poly.entity_id
_entity_poly.type
_entity_poly.pdbx_seq_one_letter_code
_entity_poly.pdbx_strand_id
1 'polypeptide(L)' 'MSNTNVDRPYGEWFKSSYSGGTSGECVEACRQPGAVHVRDSKRKGEPGAPVLGFTAAAWSVFSAYAGGSR' A
#
# COMPACT_ATOMS: atom_id res chain seq x y z
N MET A 1 -2.61 12.72 4.27
CA MET A 1 -2.84 12.84 5.73
C MET A 1 -1.85 11.90 6.42
N SER A 2 -0.61 12.36 6.60
CA SER A 2 0.46 11.57 7.23
C SER A 2 0.34 11.67 8.75
N ASN A 3 0.30 10.52 9.43
CA ASN A 3 0.47 10.46 10.88
C ASN A 3 1.87 9.88 11.10
N THR A 4 2.83 10.76 11.36
CA THR A 4 4.28 10.56 11.24
C THR A 4 4.90 9.44 12.07
N ASN A 5 4.18 8.85 13.03
CA ASN A 5 4.66 7.73 13.85
C ASN A 5 4.25 6.34 13.31
N VAL A 6 3.11 6.21 12.61
CA VAL A 6 2.65 4.92 12.05
C VAL A 6 3.20 4.63 10.65
N ASP A 7 3.83 5.62 10.03
CA ASP A 7 4.35 5.49 8.67
C ASP A 7 5.84 5.11 8.64
N ARG A 8 6.60 5.32 9.74
CA ARG A 8 7.99 4.88 9.84
C ARG A 8 8.10 3.36 10.04
N PRO A 9 9.08 2.68 9.42
CA PRO A 9 10.23 3.19 8.65
C PRO A 9 9.96 3.44 7.15
N TYR A 10 8.70 3.40 6.71
CA TYR A 10 8.33 3.57 5.32
C TYR A 10 8.25 5.06 4.92
N GLY A 11 8.10 5.31 3.62
CA GLY A 11 7.91 6.65 3.06
C GLY A 11 6.44 7.09 3.11
N GLU A 12 6.07 7.95 2.17
CA GLU A 12 4.70 8.46 2.08
C GLU A 12 3.73 7.37 1.57
N TRP A 13 2.65 7.16 2.32
CA TRP A 13 1.56 6.27 1.95
C TRP A 13 0.49 7.02 1.16
N PHE A 14 0.05 6.44 0.05
CA PHE A 14 -1.08 6.93 -0.73
C PHE A 14 -2.18 5.87 -0.80
N LYS A 15 -3.40 6.36 -1.00
CA LYS A 15 -4.62 5.57 -0.94
C LYS A 15 -5.14 5.29 -2.35
N SER A 16 -5.71 4.11 -2.57
CA SER A 16 -6.30 3.77 -3.87
C SER A 16 -7.57 4.59 -4.14
N SER A 17 -7.73 5.10 -5.36
CA SER A 17 -8.92 5.84 -5.80
C SER A 17 -10.17 4.97 -6.01
N TYR A 18 -10.03 3.65 -6.06
CA TYR A 18 -11.14 2.69 -6.16
C TYR A 18 -11.84 2.42 -4.82
N SER A 19 -11.42 3.10 -3.77
CA SER A 19 -11.79 2.78 -2.39
C SER A 19 -13.03 3.53 -1.86
N GLY A 20 -13.70 4.31 -2.71
CA GLY A 20 -14.81 5.21 -2.36
C GLY A 20 -16.19 4.58 -2.25
N GLY A 21 -16.31 3.28 -1.95
CA GLY A 21 -17.60 2.62 -1.66
C GLY A 21 -17.92 2.61 -0.16
N THR A 22 -19.20 2.40 0.21
CA THR A 22 -19.77 2.39 1.58
C THR A 22 -19.04 1.50 2.59
N SER A 23 -18.12 0.63 2.14
CA SER A 23 -17.29 -0.24 2.98
C SER A 23 -15.88 0.29 3.28
N GLY A 24 -15.51 1.47 2.78
CA GLY A 24 -14.28 2.20 3.09
C GLY A 24 -12.97 1.48 2.75
N GLU A 25 -12.18 2.05 1.86
CA GLU A 25 -10.73 2.21 2.10
C GLU A 25 -9.96 0.98 2.62
N CYS A 26 -9.72 -0.01 1.75
CA CYS A 26 -9.06 -1.26 2.15
C CYS A 26 -7.55 -1.30 1.89
N VAL A 27 -6.96 -0.45 1.04
CA VAL A 27 -5.53 -0.58 0.68
C VAL A 27 -4.82 0.78 0.63
N GLU A 28 -3.65 0.83 1.24
CA GLU A 28 -2.65 1.89 1.10
C GLU A 28 -1.35 1.30 0.52
N ALA A 29 -0.65 2.09 -0.29
CA ALA A 29 0.65 1.72 -0.84
C ALA A 29 1.70 2.82 -0.60
N CYS A 30 2.95 2.42 -0.49
CA CYS A 30 4.09 3.32 -0.36
C CYS A 30 5.18 2.90 -1.35
N ARG A 31 5.69 3.86 -2.12
CA ARG A 31 6.83 3.64 -3.03
C ARG A 31 8.10 4.14 -2.38
N GLN A 32 9.11 3.28 -2.34
CA GLN A 32 10.46 3.60 -1.87
C GLN A 32 11.48 3.21 -2.94
N PRO A 33 12.72 3.74 -2.89
CA PRO A 33 13.79 3.27 -3.77
C PRO A 33 13.94 1.75 -3.68
N GLY A 34 13.72 1.05 -4.79
CA GLY A 34 13.86 -0.41 -4.90
C GLY A 34 12.70 -1.25 -4.35
N ALA A 35 11.70 -0.66 -3.70
CA ALA A 35 10.63 -1.41 -3.05
C ALA A 35 9.25 -0.73 -3.12
N VAL A 36 8.21 -1.56 -3.09
CA VAL A 36 6.83 -1.12 -2.89
C VAL A 36 6.25 -1.85 -1.70
N HIS A 37 5.63 -1.08 -0.80
CA HIS A 37 4.95 -1.60 0.37
C HIS A 37 3.44 -1.43 0.22
N VAL A 38 2.69 -2.43 0.65
CA VAL A 38 1.22 -2.44 0.62
C VAL A 38 0.69 -2.88 1.97
N ARG A 39 -0.31 -2.15 2.50
CA ARG A 39 -0.96 -2.48 3.76
C ARG A 39 -2.46 -2.28 3.69
N ASP A 40 -3.17 -2.91 4.62
CA ASP A 40 -4.57 -2.62 4.86
C ASP A 40 -4.72 -1.30 5.63
N SER A 41 -5.54 -0.39 5.12
CA SER A 41 -5.67 0.96 5.67
C SER A 41 -6.42 1.02 7.01
N LYS A 42 -7.20 -0.02 7.33
CA LYS A 42 -7.97 -0.16 8.57
C LYS A 42 -7.11 -0.69 9.71
N ARG A 43 -6.10 -1.49 9.38
CA ARG A 43 -5.16 -2.07 10.36
C ARG A 43 -3.96 -1.17 10.68
N LYS A 44 -3.95 0.07 10.20
CA LYS A 44 -2.85 1.01 10.47
C LYS A 44 -2.74 1.28 11.98
N GLY A 45 -1.55 1.05 12.54
CA GLY A 45 -1.28 1.25 13.98
C GLY A 45 -1.66 0.09 14.89
N GLU A 46 -2.24 -1.00 14.37
CA GLU A 46 -2.35 -2.23 15.14
C GLU A 46 -0.95 -2.85 15.34
N PRO A 47 -0.58 -3.25 16.56
CA PRO A 47 0.66 -3.98 16.78
C PRO A 47 0.69 -5.27 15.93
N GLY A 48 1.75 -5.43 15.14
CA GLY A 48 1.90 -6.59 14.26
C GLY A 48 1.02 -6.58 13.00
N ALA A 49 0.42 -5.44 12.63
CA ALA A 49 -0.24 -5.30 11.34
C ALA A 49 0.72 -5.63 10.18
N PRO A 50 0.36 -6.56 9.27
CA PRO A 50 1.26 -6.98 8.22
C PRO A 50 1.43 -5.88 7.16
N VAL A 51 2.66 -5.70 6.72
CA VAL A 51 3.02 -4.89 5.55
C VAL A 51 3.65 -5.83 4.52
N LEU A 52 3.06 -5.89 3.33
CA LEU A 52 3.60 -6.66 2.23
C LEU A 52 4.66 -5.84 1.51
N GLY A 53 5.90 -6.33 1.47
CA GLY A 53 7.02 -5.69 0.76
C GLY A 53 7.33 -6.42 -0.55
N PHE A 54 7.45 -5.67 -1.63
CA PHE A 54 7.78 -6.17 -2.96
C PHE A 54 9.03 -5.46 -3.47
N THR A 55 9.88 -6.16 -4.22
CA THR A 55 10.91 -5.49 -5.03
C THR A 55 10.24 -4.70 -6.15
N ALA A 56 10.89 -3.63 -6.62
CA ALA A 56 10.38 -2.84 -7.73
C ALA A 56 10.12 -3.70 -8.99
N ALA A 57 10.98 -4.70 -9.24
CA ALA A 57 10.82 -5.64 -10.36
C ALA A 57 9.57 -6.52 -10.21
N ALA A 58 9.37 -7.13 -9.04
CA ALA A 58 8.19 -7.96 -8.78
C ALA A 58 6.89 -7.14 -8.85
N TRP A 59 6.92 -5.92 -8.32
CA TRP A 59 5.79 -5.00 -8.38
C TRP A 59 5.43 -4.63 -9.83
N SER A 60 6.42 -4.39 -10.69
CA SER A 60 6.20 -4.10 -12.10
C SER A 60 5.45 -5.24 -12.80
N VAL A 61 5.92 -6.48 -12.65
CA VAL A 61 5.27 -7.68 -13.23
C VAL A 61 3.85 -7.85 -12.69
N PHE A 62 3.68 -7.73 -11.37
CA PHE A 62 2.37 -7.82 -10.73
C PHE A 62 1.38 -6.78 -11.27
N SER A 63 1.80 -5.51 -11.35
CA SER A 63 0.94 -4.43 -11.80
C SER A 63 0.59 -4.51 -13.28
N ALA A 64 1.49 -5.02 -14.13
CA ALA A 64 1.22 -5.28 -15.54
C ALA A 64 0.15 -6.38 -15.70
N TYR A 65 0.29 -7.49 -14.95
CA TYR A 65 -0.71 -8.55 -14.94
C TYR A 65 -2.07 -8.07 -14.42
N ALA A 66 -2.08 -7.42 -13.24
CA ALA A 66 -3.30 -6.95 -12.60
C ALA A 66 -4.01 -5.82 -13.39
N GLY A 67 -3.24 -4.98 -14.10
CA GLY A 67 -3.76 -3.87 -14.90
C GLY A 67 -4.24 -4.25 -16.30
N GLY A 68 -3.83 -5.42 -16.81
CA GLY A 68 -4.15 -5.94 -18.15
C GLY A 68 -5.40 -6.83 -18.22
N SER A 69 -6.01 -7.17 -17.08
CA SER A 69 -7.27 -7.95 -17.04
C SER A 69 -8.52 -7.06 -17.19
N ARG A 70 -8.45 -6.01 -18.01
CA ARG A 70 -9.56 -5.09 -18.29
C ARG A 70 -10.33 -5.52 -19.52
#